data_AF-A0A2V7ZDY8-F1
#
_entry.id   AF-A0A2V7ZDY8-F1
#
_cell.length_a   1.000
_cell.length_b   1.000
_cell.length_c   1.000
_cell.angle_alpha   90.00
_cell.angle_beta   90.00
_cell.angle_gamma   90.00
#
_symmetry.space_group_name_H-M   'P 1'
#
loop_
_entity.id
_entity.type
_entity.pdbx_description
1 polymer ?
#
loop_
_entity_poly.entity_id
_entity_poly.type
_entity_poly.pdbx_seq_one_letter_code
_entity_poly.pdbx_strand_id
1 'polypeptide(L)'
;MAAAGCAPGRYTIGNVTSELAADGRVSLPGTPYLAGSALTLDRAIANTVRFTGLPIDDVAPMASAIPASCLGMTTAGTVTAEWNAESGTLDVQRVSA
;
A
#
# COMPACT_ATOMS: atom_id res chain seq x y z
N MET A 1 2.25 -8.90 -1.58
CA MET A 1 1.43 -9.83 -2.38
C MET A 1 2.07 -9.99 -3.76
N ALA A 2 1.97 -11.15 -4.42
CA ALA A 2 2.55 -11.37 -5.75
C ALA A 2 1.92 -10.51 -6.86
N ALA A 3 0.68 -10.06 -6.67
CA ALA A 3 -0.06 -9.26 -7.65
C ALA A 3 0.12 -7.73 -7.46
N ALA A 4 0.73 -7.27 -6.36
CA ALA A 4 0.84 -5.84 -6.09
C ALA A 4 1.78 -5.17 -7.11
N GLY A 5 1.30 -4.13 -7.79
CA GLY A 5 2.03 -3.44 -8.85
C GLY A 5 2.11 -4.20 -10.19
N CYS A 6 1.43 -5.33 -10.33
CA CYS A 6 1.40 -6.11 -11.57
C CYS A 6 0.18 -5.79 -12.44
N ALA A 7 0.24 -6.20 -13.72
CA ALA A 7 -0.91 -6.17 -14.62
C ALA A 7 -1.99 -7.19 -14.20
N PRO A 8 -3.24 -7.08 -14.67
CA PRO A 8 -4.26 -8.11 -14.43
C PRO A 8 -3.82 -9.49 -14.90
N GLY A 9 -4.13 -10.54 -14.12
CA GLY A 9 -3.65 -11.89 -14.39
C GLY A 9 -3.70 -12.82 -13.18
N ARG A 10 -3.13 -14.02 -13.33
CA ARG A 10 -3.07 -15.03 -12.26
C ARG A 10 -1.67 -15.08 -11.64
N TYR A 11 -1.66 -15.14 -10.30
CA TYR A 11 -0.45 -15.11 -9.49
C TYR A 11 -0.50 -16.18 -8.41
N THR A 12 0.60 -16.91 -8.23
CA THR A 12 0.71 -18.00 -7.26
C THR A 12 1.78 -17.71 -6.21
N ILE A 13 1.43 -17.85 -4.94
CA ILE A 13 2.37 -17.83 -3.81
C ILE A 13 2.22 -19.16 -3.07
N GLY A 14 3.28 -19.96 -3.03
CA GLY A 14 3.23 -21.32 -2.49
C GLY A 14 2.20 -22.16 -3.25
N ASN A 15 1.21 -22.69 -2.54
CA ASN A 15 0.11 -23.50 -3.10
C ASN A 15 -1.18 -22.70 -3.36
N VAL A 16 -1.18 -21.38 -3.15
CA VAL A 16 -2.38 -20.54 -3.34
C VAL A 16 -2.27 -19.77 -4.64
N THR A 17 -3.28 -19.91 -5.50
CA THR A 17 -3.42 -19.11 -6.73
C THR A 17 -4.49 -18.05 -6.52
N SER A 18 -4.17 -16.83 -6.91
CA SER A 18 -5.05 -15.66 -6.88
C SER A 18 -5.18 -15.06 -8.28
N GLU A 19 -6.32 -14.43 -8.57
CA GLU A 19 -6.60 -13.73 -9.81
C GLU A 19 -6.76 -12.24 -9.51
N LEU A 20 -5.94 -11.41 -10.17
CA LEU A 20 -6.07 -9.96 -10.20
C LEU A 20 -6.92 -9.59 -11.42
N ALA A 21 -8.14 -9.11 -11.17
CA ALA A 21 -9.02 -8.60 -12.20
C ALA A 21 -8.62 -7.20 -12.68
N ALA A 22 -9.14 -6.79 -13.84
CA ALA A 22 -8.84 -5.49 -14.44
C ALA A 22 -9.30 -4.29 -13.59
N ASP A 23 -10.29 -4.50 -12.71
CA ASP A 23 -10.76 -3.51 -11.75
C ASP A 23 -9.90 -3.41 -10.48
N GLY A 24 -8.82 -4.20 -10.39
CA GLY A 24 -7.91 -4.22 -9.25
C GLY A 24 -8.29 -5.20 -8.12
N ARG A 25 -9.41 -5.93 -8.26
CA ARG A 25 -9.83 -6.92 -7.26
C ARG A 25 -8.95 -8.16 -7.32
N VAL A 26 -8.52 -8.65 -6.16
CA VAL A 26 -7.81 -9.93 -6.02
C VAL A 26 -8.73 -10.97 -5.40
N SER A 27 -8.99 -12.06 -6.11
CA SER A 27 -9.91 -13.12 -5.67
C SER A 27 -9.36 -14.54 -5.90
N LEU A 28 -9.92 -15.52 -5.20
CA LEU A 28 -9.70 -16.93 -5.52
C LEU A 28 -10.37 -17.23 -6.88
N PRO A 29 -9.67 -17.80 -7.86
CA PRO A 29 -10.20 -18.02 -9.20
C PRO A 29 -11.56 -18.74 -9.20
N GLY A 30 -12.53 -18.18 -9.92
CA GLY A 30 -13.88 -18.74 -10.03
C GLY A 30 -14.77 -18.58 -8.81
N THR A 31 -14.38 -17.77 -7.81
CA THR A 31 -15.18 -17.54 -6.60
C THR A 31 -15.34 -16.04 -6.31
N PRO A 32 -16.33 -15.63 -5.50
CA PRO A 32 -16.44 -14.26 -5.05
C PRO A 32 -15.48 -13.93 -3.90
N TYR A 33 -14.68 -14.86 -3.40
CA TYR A 33 -13.89 -14.66 -2.19
C TYR A 33 -12.58 -13.92 -2.48
N LEU A 34 -12.24 -12.96 -1.61
CA LEU A 34 -10.98 -12.21 -1.68
C LEU A 34 -9.80 -13.14 -1.41
N ALA A 35 -8.69 -12.90 -2.12
CA ALA A 35 -7.44 -13.66 -1.96
C ALA A 35 -6.24 -12.72 -1.77
N GLY A 36 -6.35 -11.80 -0.81
CA GLY A 36 -5.34 -10.75 -0.56
C GLY A 36 -5.65 -9.45 -1.29
N SER A 37 -4.63 -8.60 -1.47
CA SER A 37 -4.75 -7.30 -2.15
C SER A 37 -3.60 -7.06 -3.11
N ALA A 38 -3.86 -6.30 -4.18
CA ALA A 38 -2.84 -5.77 -5.08
C ALA A 38 -2.45 -4.31 -4.74
N LEU A 39 -2.84 -3.83 -3.55
CA LEU A 39 -2.62 -2.46 -3.10
C LEU A 39 -1.14 -2.25 -2.76
N THR A 40 -0.57 -1.16 -3.28
CA THR A 40 0.77 -0.68 -2.92
C THR A 40 0.69 0.37 -1.82
N LEU A 41 1.75 0.55 -1.04
CA LEU A 41 1.71 1.37 0.18
C LEU A 41 1.50 2.87 -0.12
N ASP A 42 2.06 3.37 -1.21
CA ASP A 42 1.81 4.72 -1.73
C ASP A 42 0.32 4.96 -2.03
N ARG A 43 -0.34 4.01 -2.71
CA ARG A 43 -1.78 4.07 -2.96
C ARG A 43 -2.59 3.93 -1.67
N ALA A 44 -2.11 3.16 -0.70
CA ALA A 44 -2.77 3.04 0.60
C ALA A 44 -2.77 4.38 1.35
N ILE A 45 -1.65 5.11 1.34
CA ILE A 45 -1.55 6.46 1.91
C ILE A 45 -2.54 7.40 1.21
N ALA A 46 -2.50 7.44 -0.12
CA ALA A 46 -3.38 8.31 -0.91
C ALA A 46 -4.87 8.03 -0.66
N ASN A 47 -5.26 6.76 -0.67
CA ASN A 47 -6.63 6.35 -0.38
C ASN A 47 -7.05 6.68 1.05
N THR A 48 -6.14 6.55 2.02
CA THR A 48 -6.45 6.86 3.42
C THR A 48 -6.73 8.35 3.59
N VAL A 49 -5.87 9.22 3.05
CA VAL A 49 -6.12 10.68 3.04
C VAL A 49 -7.46 10.98 2.36
N ARG A 50 -7.67 10.46 1.15
CA ARG A 50 -8.86 10.74 0.35
C ARG A 50 -10.16 10.28 1.01
N PHE A 51 -10.20 9.08 1.59
CA PHE A 51 -11.44 8.50 2.10
C PHE A 51 -11.75 8.91 3.53
N THR A 52 -10.75 9.27 4.33
CA THR A 52 -10.94 9.69 5.72
C THR A 52 -10.94 11.20 5.91
N GLY A 53 -10.32 11.94 5.00
CA GLY A 53 -10.08 13.39 5.14
C GLY A 53 -8.97 13.74 6.15
N LEU A 54 -8.25 12.75 6.68
CA LEU A 54 -7.13 12.99 7.60
C LEU A 54 -5.96 13.69 6.87
N PRO A 55 -5.25 14.59 7.55
CA PRO A 55 -4.06 15.23 6.99
C PRO A 55 -2.94 14.21 6.77
N ILE A 56 -2.05 14.48 5.81
CA ILE A 56 -0.93 13.60 5.48
C ILE A 56 -0.01 13.34 6.68
N ASP A 57 0.13 14.32 7.59
CA ASP A 57 0.94 14.21 8.80
C ASP A 57 0.41 13.16 9.78
N ASP A 58 -0.90 12.89 9.77
CA ASP A 58 -1.51 11.82 10.56
C ASP A 58 -1.41 10.47 9.83
N VAL A 59 -1.53 10.47 8.49
CA VAL A 59 -1.57 9.25 7.69
C VAL A 59 -0.18 8.64 7.45
N ALA A 60 0.84 9.44 7.16
CA ALA A 60 2.18 8.95 6.85
C ALA A 60 2.79 8.09 7.99
N PRO A 61 2.66 8.45 9.28
CA PRO A 61 3.10 7.59 10.39
C PRO A 61 2.39 6.23 10.42
N MET A 62 1.13 6.12 9.97
CA MET A 62 0.39 4.86 9.93
C MET A 62 1.02 3.83 8.98
N ALA A 63 1.77 4.30 7.98
CA ALA A 63 2.48 3.46 7.02
C ALA A 63 3.98 3.24 7.38
N SER A 64 4.46 3.79 8.49
CA SER A 64 5.88 3.74 8.86
C SER A 64 6.11 3.60 10.37
N ALA A 65 6.17 4.71 11.11
CA ALA A 65 6.58 4.73 12.52
C ALA A 65 5.62 3.96 13.45
N ILE A 66 4.31 3.98 13.18
CA ILE A 66 3.32 3.30 14.03
C ILE A 66 3.47 1.78 13.91
N PRO A 67 3.46 1.15 12.71
CA PRO A 67 3.76 -0.29 12.58
C PRO A 67 5.09 -0.70 13.19
N ALA A 68 6.15 0.11 13.04
CA ALA A 68 7.46 -0.19 13.65
C ALA A 68 7.34 -0.26 15.18
N SER A 69 6.69 0.74 15.80
CA SER A 69 6.46 0.77 17.25
C SER A 69 5.62 -0.42 17.72
N CYS A 70 4.57 -0.81 16.98
CA CYS A 70 3.74 -1.98 17.33
C CYS A 70 4.54 -3.28 17.36
N LEU A 71 5.62 -3.37 16.57
CA LEU A 71 6.51 -4.52 16.51
C LEU A 71 7.73 -4.40 17.46
N GLY A 72 7.82 -3.33 18.24
CA GLY A 72 8.99 -3.07 19.10
C GLY A 72 10.26 -2.75 18.31
N MET A 73 10.13 -2.23 17.09
CA MET A 73 11.21 -1.88 16.19
C MET A 73 11.32 -0.36 16.03
N THR A 74 12.49 0.12 15.62
CA THR A 74 12.65 1.48 15.08
C THR A 74 12.49 1.48 13.57
N THR A 75 12.20 2.64 12.98
CA THR A 75 12.26 2.79 11.53
C THR A 75 13.70 2.59 11.04
N ALA A 76 13.87 2.12 9.81
CA ALA A 76 15.18 1.90 9.19
C ALA A 76 15.87 3.20 8.73
N GLY A 77 15.19 4.34 8.89
CA GLY A 77 15.63 5.64 8.41
C GLY A 77 14.49 6.65 8.42
N THR A 78 14.72 7.78 7.75
CA THR A 78 13.78 8.89 7.59
C THR A 78 13.70 9.31 6.12
N VAL A 79 12.49 9.65 5.68
CA VAL A 79 12.23 10.23 4.36
C VAL A 79 11.64 11.62 4.56
N THR A 80 12.20 12.61 3.88
CA THR A 80 11.59 13.94 3.72
C THR A 80 10.91 13.97 2.35
N ALA A 81 9.60 14.18 2.34
CA ALA A 81 8.80 14.21 1.13
C ALA A 81 7.76 15.34 1.20
N GLU A 82 7.35 15.82 0.03
CA GLU A 82 6.25 16.77 -0.12
C GLU A 82 4.99 16.05 -0.56
N TRP A 83 3.86 16.41 0.04
CA TRP A 83 2.56 15.85 -0.32
C TRP A 83 1.89 16.67 -1.41
N ASN A 84 1.60 16.05 -2.55
CA ASN A 84 0.73 16.63 -3.57
C ASN A 84 -0.69 16.11 -3.37
N ALA A 85 -1.57 16.98 -2.86
CA ALA A 85 -2.96 16.63 -2.59
C ALA A 85 -3.82 16.44 -3.86
N GLU A 86 -3.45 17.06 -4.98
CA GLU A 86 -4.19 16.94 -6.24
C GLU A 86 -3.96 15.56 -6.89
N SER A 87 -2.70 15.11 -6.93
CA SER A 87 -2.34 13.81 -7.50
C SER A 87 -2.37 12.66 -6.49
N GLY A 88 -2.42 12.96 -5.20
CA GLY A 88 -2.37 11.96 -4.13
C GLY A 88 -1.01 11.27 -4.03
N THR A 89 0.08 11.98 -4.26
CA THR A 89 1.44 11.41 -4.31
C THR A 89 2.40 12.09 -3.35
N LEU A 90 3.34 11.33 -2.81
CA LEU A 90 4.49 11.85 -2.07
C LEU A 90 5.67 12.04 -3.02
N ASP A 91 6.16 13.27 -3.16
CA ASP A 91 7.39 13.56 -3.89
C ASP A 91 8.58 13.51 -2.93
N VAL A 92 9.46 12.53 -3.11
CA VAL A 92 10.56 12.26 -2.19
C VAL A 92 11.71 13.21 -2.47
N GLN A 93 12.01 14.07 -1.50
CA GLN A 93 13.10 15.05 -1.59
C GLN A 93 14.42 14.50 -1.06
N ARG A 94 14.37 13.73 0.03
CA ARG A 94 15.57 13.17 0.69
C ARG A 94 15.26 11.87 1.42
N VAL A 95 16.24 10.96 1.43
CA VAL A 95 16.25 9.74 2.24
C VAL A 95 17.53 9.70 3.08
N SER A 96 17.41 9.37 4.35
CA SER A 96 18.53 9.13 5.27
C SER A 96 18.30 7.84 6.06
N ALA A 97 19.39 7.13 6.37
CA ALA A 97 19.38 5.96 7.24
C ALA A 97 19.49 6.38 8.72
#